data_AF-E0Y381-F1
#
_entry.id   AF-E0Y381-F1
#
_cell.length_a   1.000
_cell.length_b   1.000
_cell.length_c   1.000
_cell.angle_alpha   90.00
_cell.angle_beta   90.00
_cell.angle_gamma   90.00
#
_symmetry.space_group_name_H-M   'P 1'
#
loop_
_entity.id
_entity.type
_entity.pdbx_description
1 polymer ?
#
loop_
_entity_poly.entity_id
_entity_poly.type
_entity_poly.pdbx_seq_one_letter_code
_entity_poly.pdbx_strand_id
1 'polypeptide(L)'
;MGGTDQKFNLLVGRHIQQSFEQEPQIAFTMPLLEGLDGVRKMSKSYDNYIGITESPNEMFGKLMSISDELMWRYFELLSFHSLGEIKNFRTAVDQGKNPRDIKFELAIEIVSRFHDMKSGPRS
;
A
#
# COMPACT_ATOMS: atom_id res chain seq x y z
N MET A 1 18.78 18.39 10.96
CA MET A 1 18.82 17.39 12.03
C MET A 1 17.43 16.82 12.18
N GLY A 2 17.12 15.52 12.05
CA GLY A 2 17.81 14.41 11.40
C GLY A 2 16.89 13.90 10.28
N GLY A 3 17.39 13.29 9.21
CA GLY A 3 18.39 12.23 9.26
C GLY A 3 17.76 10.84 9.17
N THR A 4 16.60 10.67 8.50
CA THR A 4 16.14 9.37 7.95
C THR A 4 15.09 9.54 6.82
N ASP A 5 14.91 10.76 6.31
CA ASP A 5 14.07 10.99 5.14
C ASP A 5 14.71 10.36 3.90
N GLN A 6 13.86 9.73 3.10
CA GLN A 6 14.07 9.55 1.65
C GLN A 6 14.89 8.34 1.18
N LYS A 7 14.79 7.16 1.80
CA LYS A 7 15.31 5.92 1.16
C LYS A 7 14.36 4.73 1.04
N PHE A 8 13.14 4.77 1.59
CA PHE A 8 12.20 3.65 1.44
C PHE A 8 11.08 3.85 0.41
N ASN A 9 10.67 5.09 0.09
CA ASN A 9 9.54 5.35 -0.84
C ASN A 9 9.80 5.06 -2.32
N LEU A 10 11.01 4.66 -2.72
CA LEU A 10 11.39 4.56 -4.14
C LEU A 10 11.67 3.14 -4.65
N LEU A 11 11.80 2.15 -3.76
CA LEU A 11 12.30 0.82 -4.16
C LEU A 11 11.20 -0.13 -4.63
N VAL A 12 9.95 0.11 -4.24
CA VAL A 12 8.80 -0.70 -4.62
C VAL A 12 8.31 -0.32 -6.03
N GLY A 13 8.12 0.97 -6.33
CA GLY A 13 7.64 1.41 -7.64
C GLY A 13 8.56 1.08 -8.82
N ARG A 14 9.88 1.21 -8.66
CA ARG A 14 10.85 0.89 -9.73
C ARG A 14 11.06 -0.61 -9.94
N HIS A 15 11.14 -1.41 -8.88
CA HIS A 15 11.25 -2.86 -9.03
C HIS A 15 9.96 -3.46 -9.60
N ILE A 16 8.80 -2.91 -9.24
CA ILE A 16 7.53 -3.36 -9.81
C ILE A 16 7.51 -3.11 -11.33
N GLN A 17 7.89 -1.91 -11.79
CA GLN A 17 7.99 -1.62 -13.24
C GLN A 17 8.93 -2.59 -13.98
N GLN A 18 10.06 -2.96 -13.38
CA GLN A 18 10.98 -3.95 -13.99
C GLN A 18 10.41 -5.38 -13.96
N SER A 19 9.59 -5.72 -12.96
CA SER A 19 8.96 -7.04 -12.85
C SER A 19 7.70 -7.20 -13.71
N PHE A 20 7.16 -6.13 -14.31
CA PHE A 20 6.00 -6.20 -15.23
C PHE A 20 6.31 -6.95 -16.54
N GLU A 21 7.56 -7.37 -16.78
CA GLU A 21 7.98 -8.25 -17.87
C GLU A 21 8.13 -9.73 -17.45
N GLN A 22 7.85 -10.06 -16.18
CA GLN A 22 7.74 -11.44 -15.67
C GLN A 22 6.41 -11.66 -14.94
N GLU A 23 5.95 -12.91 -14.83
CA GLU A 23 4.75 -13.21 -14.06
C GLU A 23 4.90 -12.73 -12.60
N PRO A 24 3.99 -11.90 -12.06
CA PRO A 24 4.16 -11.30 -10.75
C PRO A 24 3.93 -12.33 -9.64
N GLN A 25 5.00 -13.04 -9.27
CA GLN A 25 5.19 -13.58 -7.93
C GLN A 25 5.89 -12.54 -7.06
N ILE A 26 5.26 -11.38 -6.87
CA ILE A 26 5.78 -10.38 -5.94
C ILE A 26 5.30 -10.73 -4.53
N ALA A 27 5.98 -11.70 -3.92
CA ALA A 27 6.07 -11.75 -2.47
C ALA A 27 7.14 -10.73 -2.08
N PHE A 28 6.74 -9.47 -1.81
CA PHE A 28 7.66 -8.38 -1.45
C PHE A 28 8.70 -8.81 -0.40
N THR A 29 9.97 -8.87 -0.81
CA THR A 29 11.13 -9.06 0.07
C THR A 29 11.70 -7.70 0.49
N MET A 30 10.87 -6.90 1.14
CA MET A 30 11.23 -5.79 2.04
C MET A 30 10.37 -5.94 3.31
N PRO A 31 10.68 -5.27 4.44
CA PRO A 31 10.39 -5.79 5.79
C PRO A 31 8.98 -6.34 5.87
N LEU A 32 8.88 -7.64 6.15
CA LEU A 32 7.72 -8.52 6.02
C LEU A 32 6.41 -7.72 6.05
N LEU A 33 5.86 -7.41 4.87
CA LEU A 33 4.54 -6.82 4.79
C LEU A 33 3.57 -7.83 5.42
N GLU A 34 2.91 -7.42 6.49
CA GLU A 34 1.86 -8.20 7.12
C GLU A 34 0.69 -8.32 6.14
N GLY A 35 0.16 -9.53 6.03
CA GLY A 35 -1.00 -9.79 5.21
C GLY A 35 -2.24 -9.10 5.77
N LEU A 36 -3.38 -9.30 5.11
CA LEU A 36 -4.67 -8.75 5.55
C LEU A 36 -5.04 -9.11 7.00
N ASP A 37 -4.44 -10.18 7.54
CA ASP A 37 -4.61 -10.64 8.91
C ASP A 37 -3.80 -9.85 9.97
N GLY A 38 -2.83 -9.03 9.56
CA GLY A 38 -1.98 -8.25 10.46
C GLY A 38 -1.01 -9.06 11.33
N VAL A 39 -0.89 -10.37 11.11
CA VAL A 39 -0.11 -11.27 11.98
C VAL A 39 0.90 -12.06 11.18
N ARG A 40 0.51 -12.56 10.01
CA ARG A 40 1.37 -13.38 9.17
C ARG A 40 1.94 -12.53 8.06
N LYS A 41 3.10 -12.94 7.55
CA LYS A 41 3.60 -12.44 6.28
C LYS A 41 2.52 -12.62 5.21
N MET A 42 2.35 -11.59 4.37
CA MET A 42 1.55 -11.67 3.16
C MET A 42 1.98 -12.85 2.26
N SER A 43 1.04 -13.71 1.89
CA SER A 43 1.23 -14.88 1.04
C SER A 43 -0.07 -15.28 0.33
N LYS A 44 0.04 -15.72 -0.92
CA LYS A 44 -1.06 -16.35 -1.66
C LYS A 44 -1.58 -17.61 -0.95
N SER A 45 -0.68 -18.39 -0.34
CA SER A 45 -1.05 -19.63 0.36
C SER A 45 -1.82 -19.40 1.66
N TYR A 46 -1.73 -18.20 2.24
CA TYR A 46 -2.49 -17.82 3.43
C TYR A 46 -3.72 -16.96 3.10
N ASP A 47 -4.01 -16.74 1.82
CA ASP A 47 -5.10 -15.89 1.32
C ASP A 47 -5.14 -14.49 1.97
N ASN A 48 -3.97 -13.98 2.37
CA ASN A 48 -3.84 -12.71 3.09
C ASN A 48 -3.09 -11.67 2.25
N TYR A 49 -3.27 -11.70 0.92
CA TYR A 49 -2.51 -10.89 -0.04
C TYR A 49 -3.36 -9.96 -0.90
N ILE A 50 -2.73 -8.89 -1.40
CA ILE A 50 -3.29 -7.96 -2.39
C ILE A 50 -2.50 -8.14 -3.68
N GLY A 51 -3.17 -8.59 -4.73
CA GLY A 51 -2.53 -8.83 -6.03
C GLY A 51 -2.54 -7.55 -6.87
N ILE A 52 -1.38 -7.13 -7.38
CA ILE A 52 -1.26 -5.94 -8.25
C ILE A 52 -1.95 -6.11 -9.62
N THR A 53 -2.33 -7.34 -9.98
CA THR A 53 -3.03 -7.67 -11.21
C THR A 53 -4.53 -7.87 -11.01
N GLU A 54 -5.01 -7.86 -9.76
CA GLU A 54 -6.43 -7.97 -9.43
C GLU A 54 -7.21 -6.78 -9.98
N SER A 55 -8.53 -6.85 -10.04
CA SER A 55 -9.32 -5.71 -10.50
C SER A 55 -9.23 -4.53 -9.51
N PRO A 56 -9.47 -3.28 -9.96
CA PRO A 56 -9.44 -2.12 -9.06
C PRO A 56 -10.36 -2.30 -7.85
N ASN A 57 -11.54 -2.90 -8.06
CA ASN A 57 -12.53 -3.15 -7.01
C ASN A 57 -12.05 -4.20 -6.00
N GLU A 58 -11.38 -5.26 -6.45
CA GLU A 58 -10.83 -6.30 -5.56
C GLU A 58 -9.67 -5.74 -4.72
N MET A 59 -8.74 -5.02 -5.34
CA MET A 59 -7.65 -4.36 -4.63
C MET A 59 -8.19 -3.37 -3.61
N PHE A 60 -9.15 -2.53 -4.01
CA PHE A 60 -9.80 -1.57 -3.13
C PHE A 60 -10.48 -2.27 -1.94
N GLY A 61 -11.27 -3.30 -2.20
CA GLY A 61 -11.98 -4.06 -1.17
C GLY A 61 -11.03 -4.67 -0.13
N LYS A 62 -9.90 -5.24 -0.59
CA LYS A 62 -8.87 -5.80 0.29
C LYS A 62 -8.13 -4.73 1.09
N LEU A 63 -7.83 -3.58 0.50
CA LEU A 63 -7.25 -2.45 1.23
C LEU A 63 -8.21 -1.88 2.28
N MET A 64 -9.51 -1.92 2.02
CA MET A 64 -10.52 -1.49 2.99
C MET A 64 -10.75 -2.53 4.11
N SER A 65 -10.38 -3.79 3.92
CA SER A 65 -10.59 -4.86 4.91
C SER A 65 -9.48 -4.99 5.95
N ILE A 66 -8.30 -4.38 5.73
CA ILE A 66 -7.23 -4.35 6.74
C ILE A 66 -7.67 -3.60 7.99
N SER A 67 -7.08 -3.91 9.15
CA SER A 67 -7.37 -3.19 10.40
C SER A 67 -6.89 -1.73 10.34
N ASP A 68 -7.44 -0.86 11.18
CA ASP A 68 -7.00 0.54 11.28
C ASP A 68 -5.55 0.66 11.77
N GLU A 69 -5.11 -0.29 12.60
CA GLU A 69 -3.72 -0.37 13.04
C GLU A 69 -2.79 -0.74 11.87
N LEU A 70 -3.16 -1.75 11.10
CA LEU A 70 -2.39 -2.23 9.95
C LEU A 70 -2.33 -1.20 8.81
N MET A 71 -3.38 -0.41 8.64
CA MET A 71 -3.43 0.68 7.66
C MET A 71 -2.22 1.61 7.76
N TRP A 72 -1.77 1.96 8.97
CA TRP A 72 -0.62 2.85 9.11
C TRP A 72 0.67 2.25 8.61
N ARG A 73 0.84 0.93 8.80
CA ARG A 73 1.99 0.21 8.26
C ARG A 73 1.96 0.21 6.73
N TYR A 74 0.78 0.11 6.14
CA TYR A 74 0.60 0.22 4.69
C TYR A 74 0.88 1.64 4.19
N PHE A 75 0.48 2.69 4.92
CA PHE A 75 0.90 4.06 4.60
C PHE A 75 2.43 4.19 4.57
N GLU A 76 3.12 3.73 5.62
CA GLU A 76 4.58 3.85 5.72
C GLU A 76 5.34 3.08 4.62
N LEU A 77 4.79 1.96 4.16
CA LEU A 77 5.45 1.08 3.19
C LEU A 77 5.05 1.36 1.74
N LEU A 78 3.81 1.82 1.50
CA LEU A 78 3.21 1.88 0.18
C LEU A 78 2.76 3.29 -0.22
N SER A 79 2.54 4.23 0.70
CA SER A 79 2.10 5.59 0.37
C SER A 79 3.25 6.50 -0.04
N PHE A 80 2.97 7.47 -0.91
CA PHE A 80 3.89 8.57 -1.19
C PHE A 80 3.78 9.73 -0.20
N HIS A 81 2.80 9.70 0.70
CA HIS A 81 2.73 10.67 1.79
C HIS A 81 4.01 10.64 2.63
N SER A 82 4.47 11.83 3.01
CA SER A 82 5.58 12.00 3.94
C SER A 82 5.19 11.52 5.34
N LEU A 83 6.20 11.19 6.16
CA LEU A 83 5.97 10.84 7.56
C LEU A 83 5.27 11.96 8.35
N GLY A 84 5.47 13.22 7.96
CA GLY A 84 4.76 14.37 8.51
C GLY A 84 3.27 14.34 8.21
N GLU A 85 2.89 14.05 6.97
CA GLU A 85 1.48 13.90 6.57
C GLU A 85 0.83 12.70 7.27
N ILE A 86 1.51 11.55 7.32
CA ILE A 86 1.01 10.37 8.03
C ILE A 86 0.79 10.67 9.52
N LYS A 87 1.70 11.42 10.16
CA LYS A 87 1.54 11.86 11.55
C LYS A 87 0.31 12.79 11.72
N ASN A 88 0.05 13.67 10.76
CA ASN A 88 -1.14 14.52 10.79
C ASN A 88 -2.42 13.68 10.67
N PHE A 89 -2.43 12.65 9.83
CA PHE A 89 -3.57 11.73 9.74
C PHE A 89 -3.81 10.98 11.05
N ARG A 90 -2.76 10.45 11.69
CA ARG A 90 -2.86 9.81 13.01
C ARG A 90 -3.44 10.77 14.04
N THR A 91 -2.92 11.99 14.10
CA THR A 91 -3.40 13.04 15.01
C THR A 91 -4.88 13.39 14.75
N ALA A 92 -5.30 13.47 13.48
CA ALA A 92 -6.70 13.74 13.14
C ALA A 92 -7.62 12.60 13.61
N VAL A 93 -7.17 11.34 13.49
CA VAL A 93 -7.91 10.17 14.01
C VAL A 93 -8.01 10.22 15.53
N ASP A 94 -6.92 10.54 16.23
CA ASP A 94 -6.92 10.71 17.70
C ASP A 94 -7.86 11.84 18.15
N GLN A 95 -8.09 12.83 17.29
CA GLN A 95 -9.03 13.94 17.51
C GLN A 95 -10.47 13.63 17.09
N GLY A 96 -10.76 12.41 16.63
CA GLY A 96 -12.12 11.95 16.32
C GLY A 96 -12.46 11.88 14.83
N LYS A 97 -11.49 12.10 13.91
CA LYS A 97 -11.70 11.77 12.48
C LYS A 97 -11.88 10.27 12.34
N ASN A 98 -12.79 9.84 11.48
CA ASN A 98 -13.04 8.42 11.25
C ASN A 98 -11.82 7.78 10.55
N PRO A 99 -11.18 6.73 11.13
CA PRO A 99 -10.09 6.00 10.48
C PRO A 99 -10.44 5.48 9.09
N ARG A 100 -11.72 5.15 8.86
CA ARG A 100 -12.23 4.67 7.58
C ARG A 100 -11.99 5.67 6.45
N ASP A 101 -12.08 6.96 6.72
CA ASP A 101 -11.88 8.00 5.70
C ASP A 101 -10.40 8.05 5.28
N ILE A 102 -9.49 7.94 6.25
CA ILE A 102 -8.05 7.86 6.00
C ILE A 102 -7.69 6.58 5.24
N LYS A 103 -8.33 5.45 5.58
CA LYS A 103 -8.13 4.18 4.86
C LYS A 103 -8.61 4.26 3.42
N PHE A 104 -9.71 4.97 3.19
CA PHE A 104 -10.23 5.23 1.86
C PHE A 104 -9.21 6.03 1.03
N GLU A 105 -8.61 7.07 1.61
CA GLU A 105 -7.54 7.86 0.96
C GLU A 105 -6.37 6.96 0.52
N LEU A 106 -5.88 6.07 1.40
CA LEU A 106 -4.84 5.09 1.08
C LEU A 106 -5.25 4.14 -0.05
N ALA A 107 -6.48 3.61 0.04
CA ALA A 107 -6.98 2.63 -0.91
C ALA A 107 -7.07 3.21 -2.32
N ILE A 108 -7.58 4.44 -2.46
CA ILE A 108 -7.60 5.16 -3.73
C ILE A 108 -6.18 5.40 -4.24
N GLU A 109 -5.28 5.89 -3.39
CA GLU A 109 -3.90 6.17 -3.79
C GLU A 109 -3.20 4.92 -4.36
N ILE A 110 -3.33 3.78 -3.69
CA ILE A 110 -2.71 2.51 -4.14
C ILE A 110 -3.38 2.01 -5.42
N VAL A 111 -4.72 1.97 -5.48
CA VAL A 111 -5.46 1.46 -6.65
C VAL A 111 -5.16 2.29 -7.89
N SER A 112 -5.22 3.62 -7.79
CA SER A 112 -4.86 4.53 -8.87
C SER A 112 -3.45 4.26 -9.38
N ARG A 113 -2.47 4.04 -8.49
CA ARG A 113 -1.09 3.77 -8.94
C ARG A 113 -0.94 2.52 -9.78
N PHE A 114 -1.64 1.43 -9.46
CA PHE A 114 -1.52 0.17 -10.20
C PHE A 114 -2.46 0.06 -11.40
N HIS A 115 -3.55 0.82 -11.43
CA HIS A 115 -4.54 0.78 -12.51
C HIS A 115 -4.49 1.96 -13.46
N ASP A 116 -4.04 3.13 -13.03
CA ASP A 116 -3.76 4.26 -13.93
C ASP A 116 -2.48 4.00 -14.73
N MET A 117 -1.50 3.26 -14.17
CA MET A 117 -0.34 2.78 -14.94
C MET A 117 -0.71 1.81 -16.07
N LYS A 118 -1.82 1.07 -15.97
CA LYS A 118 -2.36 0.26 -17.08
C LYS A 118 -3.06 1.09 -18.16
N SER A 119 -3.23 2.39 -17.92
CA SER A 119 -3.84 3.36 -18.85
C SER A 119 -2.80 4.24 -19.56
N GLY A 120 -1.51 3.85 -19.56
CA GLY A 120 -0.48 4.45 -20.42
C GLY A 120 -0.77 4.18 -21.90
N PRO A 121 -0.40 5.10 -22.81
CA PRO A 121 -1.05 5.27 -24.10
C PRO A 121 -1.01 3.99 -24.95
N ARG A 122 -2.19 3.53 -25.37
CA ARG A 122 -2.30 2.74 -26.61
C ARG A 122 -1.77 3.63 -27.72
N SER A 123 -0.61 3.26 -28.28
CA SER A 123 -0.10 3.83 -29.53
C SER A 123 -1.07 3.57 -30.67
#